data_AF-A0A6F9D6E0-F1
#
_entry.id   AF-A0A6F9D6E0-F1
#
_cell.length_a   1.000
_cell.length_b   1.000
_cell.length_c   1.000
_cell.angle_alpha   90.00
_cell.angle_beta   90.00
_cell.angle_gamma   90.00
#
_symmetry.space_group_name_H-M   'P 1'
#
loop_
_entity.id
_entity.type
_entity.pdbx_description
1 polymer ?
#
loop_
_entity_poly.entity_id
_entity_poly.type
_entity_poly.pdbx_seq_one_letter_code
_entity_poly.pdbx_strand_id
1 'polypeptide(L)'
;MNYEFGHVGGRRYMKTIFEEGEVSAEVAGMYKKIKQSFQSLDCALLPHPGKRITQRRPNAGVPTIDDVDDDFLESCDLVFEEMFSNPAVKKLRAEPLVGIDITNLAYTISNLMETRQFNEHVMYKACVQTHLQKITIQCEEGLFNSIKGKMERKYRSKQEIKQIHSEAVHDAMQNFDSEAKDGNPAEIRRHRDKLFSSLMDRHFMFDCYNNYLQAGVIELYEILLKECAEHVLTKNNGTPLDQKSEATRMFKSKSVQDPLDAEIREKFINRLGNLFDNQTGYEFRTILKKETQNETLIKTQNAVLWQICKEMNQLLSGKSATEQHMRQIQTEGLDQFEQEIKNMDLPVLTHDQKSSFEIALEAQMSSWKKINMFHSEAFPNSTEWDELWRKLKKAITYPFSQWQWKKVIFRRPESWR
;
A
#
# COMPACT_ATOMS: atom_id res chain seq x y z
N MET A 1 -11.75 -9.59 -59.20
CA MET A 1 -11.97 -10.10 -57.83
C MET A 1 -13.46 -10.04 -57.56
N ASN A 2 -14.07 -11.10 -57.02
CA ASN A 2 -15.54 -11.21 -56.89
C ASN A 2 -16.07 -10.71 -55.53
N TYR A 3 -15.27 -9.99 -54.75
CA TYR A 3 -15.64 -9.48 -53.43
C TYR A 3 -15.39 -7.97 -53.37
N GLU A 4 -16.31 -7.24 -52.74
CA GLU A 4 -16.18 -5.80 -52.48
C GLU A 4 -15.15 -5.50 -51.39
N PHE A 5 -14.64 -4.28 -51.33
CA PHE A 5 -13.79 -3.83 -50.23
C PHE A 5 -14.59 -3.63 -48.93
N GLY A 6 -13.89 -3.60 -47.80
CA GLY A 6 -14.45 -3.50 -46.46
C GLY A 6 -14.82 -4.86 -45.84
N HIS A 7 -15.54 -4.79 -44.72
CA HIS A 7 -15.91 -5.96 -43.90
C HIS A 7 -16.93 -6.87 -44.58
N VAL A 8 -17.85 -6.33 -45.39
CA VAL A 8 -18.92 -7.15 -46.02
C VAL A 8 -18.34 -8.11 -47.06
N GLY A 9 -17.44 -7.63 -47.93
CA GLY A 9 -16.74 -8.50 -48.87
C GLY A 9 -15.75 -9.45 -48.20
N GLY A 10 -15.06 -9.00 -47.15
CA GLY A 10 -14.14 -9.83 -46.39
C GLY A 10 -14.82 -10.98 -45.65
N ARG A 11 -15.99 -10.77 -45.04
CA ARG A 11 -16.81 -11.85 -44.45
C ARG A 11 -17.21 -12.89 -45.48
N ARG A 12 -17.63 -12.48 -46.67
CA ARG A 12 -17.97 -13.40 -47.78
C ARG A 12 -16.76 -14.19 -48.26
N TYR A 13 -15.62 -13.51 -48.42
CA TYR A 13 -14.37 -14.15 -48.79
C TYR A 13 -13.93 -15.19 -47.75
N MET A 14 -13.93 -14.82 -46.46
CA MET A 14 -13.56 -15.70 -45.37
C MET A 14 -14.48 -16.91 -45.27
N LYS A 15 -15.80 -16.75 -45.45
CA LYS A 15 -16.74 -17.88 -45.51
C LYS A 15 -16.35 -18.87 -46.61
N THR A 16 -16.05 -18.36 -47.81
CA THR A 16 -15.63 -19.19 -48.94
C THR A 16 -14.37 -20.00 -48.62
N ILE A 17 -13.36 -19.36 -48.03
CA ILE A 17 -12.09 -20.00 -47.65
C ILE A 17 -12.28 -21.06 -46.57
N PHE A 18 -13.08 -20.78 -45.54
CA PHE A 18 -13.22 -21.68 -44.39
C PHE A 18 -14.25 -22.80 -44.58
N GLU A 19 -15.18 -22.69 -45.54
CA GLU A 19 -16.36 -23.57 -45.62
C GLU A 19 -16.63 -24.15 -47.01
N GLU A 20 -16.24 -23.46 -48.09
CA GLU A 20 -16.67 -23.82 -49.46
C GLU A 20 -15.52 -24.31 -50.34
N GLY A 21 -14.27 -24.17 -49.90
CA GLY A 21 -13.08 -24.62 -50.65
C GLY A 21 -12.75 -26.10 -50.47
N GLU A 22 -12.44 -26.79 -51.56
CA GLU A 22 -11.72 -28.06 -51.50
C GLU A 22 -10.29 -27.81 -51.02
N VAL A 23 -10.06 -28.05 -49.72
CA VAL A 23 -8.74 -27.91 -49.10
C VAL A 23 -8.21 -29.26 -48.64
N SER A 24 -6.89 -29.41 -48.58
CA SER A 24 -6.27 -30.64 -48.06
C SER A 24 -6.71 -30.88 -46.61
N ALA A 25 -6.69 -32.15 -46.17
CA ALA A 25 -7.06 -32.53 -44.81
C ALA A 25 -6.24 -31.79 -43.73
N GLU A 26 -4.97 -31.48 -44.05
CA GLU A 26 -4.08 -30.69 -43.19
C GLU A 26 -4.59 -29.25 -43.00
N VAL A 27 -4.95 -28.58 -44.10
CA VAL A 27 -5.46 -27.20 -44.08
C VAL A 27 -6.83 -27.12 -43.41
N ALA A 28 -7.73 -28.09 -43.67
CA ALA A 28 -9.00 -28.21 -42.97
C ALA A 28 -8.79 -28.36 -41.45
N GLY A 29 -7.80 -29.17 -41.04
CA GLY A 29 -7.41 -29.32 -39.65
C GLY A 29 -6.94 -28.01 -39.00
N MET A 30 -6.16 -27.21 -39.74
CA MET A 30 -5.73 -25.88 -39.29
C MET A 30 -6.91 -24.92 -39.12
N TYR A 31 -7.83 -24.86 -40.08
CA TYR A 31 -9.02 -24.00 -40.00
C TYR A 31 -9.90 -24.34 -38.81
N LYS A 32 -10.07 -25.63 -38.51
CA LYS A 32 -10.79 -26.07 -37.31
C LYS A 32 -10.12 -25.55 -36.03
N LYS A 33 -8.79 -25.64 -35.92
CA LYS A 33 -8.05 -25.12 -34.76
C LYS A 33 -8.21 -23.59 -34.62
N ILE A 34 -8.13 -22.84 -35.71
CA ILE A 34 -8.33 -21.39 -35.69
C ILE A 34 -9.74 -21.05 -35.19
N LYS A 35 -10.79 -21.70 -35.73
CA LYS A 35 -12.18 -21.51 -35.28
C LYS A 35 -12.38 -21.86 -33.80
N GLN A 36 -11.59 -22.77 -33.23
CA GLN A 36 -11.64 -23.15 -31.81
C GLN A 36 -10.88 -22.18 -30.90
N SER A 37 -9.84 -21.50 -31.41
CA SER A 37 -8.97 -20.61 -30.63
C SER A 37 -9.53 -19.19 -30.45
N PHE A 38 -10.45 -18.76 -31.32
CA PHE A 38 -11.00 -17.40 -31.32
C PHE A 38 -12.51 -17.42 -31.12
N GLN A 39 -13.04 -16.48 -30.31
CA GLN A 39 -14.48 -16.35 -30.07
C GLN A 39 -15.23 -15.84 -31.30
N SER A 40 -14.59 -14.95 -32.06
CA SER A 40 -15.06 -14.45 -33.34
C SER A 40 -13.87 -14.33 -34.29
N LEU A 41 -14.15 -14.52 -35.58
CA LEU A 41 -13.23 -14.26 -36.67
C LEU A 41 -13.92 -13.28 -37.61
N ASP A 42 -13.23 -12.22 -37.98
CA ASP A 42 -13.71 -11.26 -38.97
C ASP A 42 -12.61 -10.98 -40.01
N CYS A 43 -13.01 -10.47 -41.17
CA CYS A 43 -12.11 -10.17 -42.26
C CYS A 43 -12.60 -8.90 -42.98
N ALA A 44 -11.67 -7.97 -43.21
CA ALA A 44 -11.86 -6.81 -44.07
C ALA A 44 -10.92 -6.90 -45.27
N LEU A 45 -11.42 -6.54 -46.45
CA LEU A 45 -10.60 -6.41 -47.66
C LEU A 45 -10.27 -4.93 -47.88
N LEU A 46 -9.00 -4.57 -47.86
CA LEU A 46 -8.54 -3.22 -48.18
C LEU A 46 -8.00 -3.16 -49.61
N PRO A 47 -8.20 -2.06 -50.35
CA PRO A 47 -7.55 -1.85 -51.64
C PRO A 47 -6.04 -1.64 -51.46
N HIS A 48 -5.32 -1.50 -52.58
CA HIS A 48 -3.89 -1.19 -52.53
C HIS A 48 -3.68 0.28 -52.11
N PRO A 49 -2.74 0.62 -51.23
CA PRO A 49 -2.56 1.99 -50.69
C PRO A 49 -1.84 2.96 -51.67
N GLY A 50 -1.84 2.67 -52.96
CA GLY A 50 -1.07 3.44 -53.96
C GLY A 50 0.43 3.13 -54.07
N LYS A 51 0.97 3.36 -55.28
CA LYS A 51 2.40 3.12 -55.59
C LYS A 51 3.33 4.09 -54.88
N ARG A 52 2.86 5.31 -54.58
CA ARG A 52 3.64 6.32 -53.86
C ARG A 52 4.03 5.84 -52.46
N ILE A 53 3.14 5.09 -51.80
CA ILE A 53 3.43 4.40 -50.54
C ILE A 53 4.31 3.17 -50.76
N THR A 54 3.92 2.25 -51.65
CA THR A 54 4.60 0.95 -51.75
C THR A 54 5.98 0.99 -52.41
N GLN A 55 6.26 2.01 -53.22
CA GLN A 55 7.56 2.20 -53.89
C GLN A 55 8.41 3.28 -53.21
N ARG A 56 7.99 3.76 -52.03
CA ARG A 56 8.73 4.79 -51.29
C ARG A 56 10.09 4.27 -50.86
N ARG A 57 11.12 5.11 -50.99
CA ARG A 57 12.46 4.79 -50.46
C ARG A 57 12.48 4.93 -48.94
N PRO A 58 13.21 4.07 -48.19
CA PRO A 58 13.27 4.12 -46.73
C PRO A 58 13.68 5.49 -46.14
N ASN A 59 14.45 6.29 -46.88
CA ASN A 59 14.96 7.60 -46.43
C ASN A 59 14.14 8.79 -46.97
N ALA A 60 12.99 8.59 -47.60
CA ALA A 60 12.21 9.65 -48.25
C ALA A 60 11.30 10.45 -47.28
N GLY A 61 11.60 10.46 -45.99
CA GLY A 61 10.76 11.09 -44.96
C GLY A 61 9.44 10.37 -44.70
N VAL A 62 8.64 10.90 -43.77
CA VAL A 62 7.35 10.34 -43.34
C VAL A 62 6.30 10.56 -44.45
N PRO A 63 5.52 9.54 -44.85
CA PRO A 63 4.43 9.72 -45.80
C PRO A 63 3.34 10.65 -45.28
N THR A 64 2.79 11.46 -46.18
CA THR A 64 1.63 12.30 -45.90
C THR A 64 0.35 11.62 -46.39
N ILE A 65 -0.81 12.17 -46.04
CA ILE A 65 -2.09 11.65 -46.50
C ILE A 65 -2.23 11.75 -48.03
N ASP A 66 -1.65 12.79 -48.65
CA ASP A 66 -1.63 13.00 -50.11
C ASP A 66 -0.79 11.96 -50.88
N ASP A 67 -0.01 11.15 -50.17
CA ASP A 67 0.74 10.05 -50.75
C ASP A 67 -0.10 8.76 -50.86
N VAL A 68 -1.27 8.70 -50.20
CA VAL A 68 -2.14 7.52 -50.12
C VAL A 68 -3.29 7.65 -51.11
N ASP A 69 -3.65 6.55 -51.77
CA ASP A 69 -4.81 6.53 -52.68
C ASP A 69 -6.14 6.73 -51.92
N ASP A 70 -7.04 7.55 -52.45
CA ASP A 70 -8.32 7.91 -51.81
C ASP A 70 -9.19 6.68 -51.48
N ASP A 71 -9.31 5.72 -52.40
CA ASP A 71 -10.09 4.47 -52.20
C ASP A 71 -9.61 3.69 -50.95
N PHE A 72 -8.31 3.75 -50.64
CA PHE A 72 -7.74 3.13 -49.44
C PHE A 72 -8.12 3.87 -48.18
N LEU A 73 -8.07 5.21 -48.21
CA LEU A 73 -8.48 6.04 -47.07
C LEU A 73 -9.96 5.84 -46.75
N GLU A 74 -10.83 5.87 -47.77
CA GLU A 74 -12.27 5.62 -47.61
C GLU A 74 -12.54 4.22 -47.02
N SER A 75 -11.83 3.20 -47.50
CA SER A 75 -11.96 1.83 -46.98
C SER A 75 -11.43 1.71 -45.54
N CYS A 76 -10.37 2.44 -45.19
CA CYS A 76 -9.83 2.50 -43.83
C CYS A 76 -10.82 3.12 -42.86
N ASP A 77 -11.48 4.22 -43.24
CA ASP A 77 -12.49 4.89 -42.40
C ASP A 77 -13.62 3.93 -42.05
N LEU A 78 -14.16 3.21 -43.06
CA LEU A 78 -15.20 2.19 -42.84
C LEU A 78 -14.73 1.06 -41.92
N VAL A 79 -13.49 0.60 -42.10
CA VAL A 79 -12.95 -0.51 -41.30
C VAL A 79 -12.70 -0.10 -39.86
N PHE A 80 -12.13 1.08 -39.65
CA PHE A 80 -11.79 1.60 -38.33
C PHE A 80 -13.04 2.04 -37.54
N GLU A 81 -14.03 2.62 -38.20
CA GLU A 81 -15.32 2.93 -37.55
C GLU A 81 -15.93 1.66 -36.94
N GLU A 82 -16.01 0.57 -37.71
CA GLU A 82 -16.52 -0.72 -37.20
C GLU A 82 -15.62 -1.27 -36.07
N MET A 83 -14.29 -1.23 -36.23
CA MET A 83 -13.33 -1.77 -35.25
C MET A 83 -13.33 -1.03 -33.90
N PHE A 84 -13.50 0.30 -33.91
CA PHE A 84 -13.44 1.13 -32.70
C PHE A 84 -14.82 1.50 -32.12
N SER A 85 -15.92 1.23 -32.83
CA SER A 85 -17.28 1.47 -32.33
C SER A 85 -17.64 0.63 -31.10
N ASN A 86 -17.09 -0.59 -31.00
CA ASN A 86 -17.33 -1.51 -29.89
C ASN A 86 -16.03 -2.21 -29.48
N PRO A 87 -15.14 -1.53 -28.75
CA PRO A 87 -13.82 -2.07 -28.42
C PRO A 87 -13.96 -3.30 -27.53
N ALA A 88 -13.34 -4.40 -27.94
CA ALA A 88 -13.35 -5.64 -27.19
C ALA A 88 -12.58 -5.48 -25.87
N VAL A 89 -13.25 -5.75 -24.74
CA VAL A 89 -12.58 -5.87 -23.44
C VAL A 89 -11.72 -7.12 -23.43
N LYS A 90 -10.42 -6.97 -23.17
CA LYS A 90 -9.50 -8.11 -23.06
C LYS A 90 -9.95 -9.01 -21.91
N LYS A 91 -10.12 -10.30 -22.19
CA LYS A 91 -10.52 -11.30 -21.19
C LYS A 91 -9.49 -12.41 -21.05
N LEU A 92 -9.38 -12.94 -19.85
CA LEU A 92 -8.70 -14.20 -19.54
C LEU A 92 -9.70 -15.09 -18.81
N ARG A 93 -9.98 -16.29 -19.35
CA ARG A 93 -11.01 -17.21 -18.81
C ARG A 93 -12.37 -16.56 -18.60
N ALA A 94 -12.81 -15.78 -19.59
CA ALA A 94 -14.04 -14.99 -19.56
C ALA A 94 -14.07 -13.81 -18.56
N GLU A 95 -13.08 -13.68 -17.68
CA GLU A 95 -12.95 -12.52 -16.79
C GLU A 95 -12.30 -11.34 -17.50
N PRO A 96 -12.81 -10.11 -17.32
CA PRO A 96 -12.15 -8.93 -17.84
C PRO A 96 -10.78 -8.74 -17.16
N LEU A 97 -9.80 -8.33 -17.96
CA LEU A 97 -8.50 -7.89 -17.48
C LEU A 97 -8.46 -6.37 -17.37
N VAL A 98 -7.93 -5.87 -16.27
CA VAL A 98 -7.56 -4.45 -16.13
C VAL A 98 -6.11 -4.23 -16.60
N GLY A 99 -5.70 -2.97 -16.74
CA GLY A 99 -4.37 -2.62 -17.25
C GLY A 99 -3.23 -3.31 -16.49
N ILE A 100 -3.32 -3.37 -15.16
CA ILE A 100 -2.31 -4.03 -14.32
C ILE A 100 -2.22 -5.54 -14.58
N ASP A 101 -3.35 -6.21 -14.87
CA ASP A 101 -3.36 -7.64 -15.22
C ASP A 101 -2.65 -7.89 -16.55
N ILE A 102 -2.85 -7.00 -17.53
CA ILE A 102 -2.21 -7.08 -18.85
C ILE A 102 -0.71 -6.89 -18.71
N THR A 103 -0.27 -5.92 -17.91
CA THR A 103 1.16 -5.69 -17.62
C THR A 103 1.78 -6.90 -16.91
N ASN A 104 1.10 -7.46 -15.90
CA ASN A 104 1.57 -8.66 -15.20
C ASN A 104 1.66 -9.87 -16.14
N LEU A 105 0.69 -10.05 -17.04
CA LEU A 105 0.71 -11.11 -18.04
C LEU A 105 1.89 -10.94 -18.99
N ALA A 106 2.11 -9.73 -19.52
CA ALA A 106 3.22 -9.43 -20.40
C ALA A 106 4.57 -9.72 -19.73
N TYR A 107 4.75 -9.24 -18.49
CA TYR A 107 5.95 -9.49 -17.71
C TYR A 107 6.19 -10.98 -17.43
N THR A 108 5.12 -11.71 -17.08
CA THR A 108 5.18 -13.16 -16.85
C THR A 108 5.59 -13.91 -18.12
N ILE A 109 5.04 -13.53 -19.27
CA ILE A 109 5.42 -14.10 -20.57
C ILE A 109 6.90 -13.81 -20.86
N SER A 110 7.35 -12.56 -20.71
CA SER A 110 8.75 -12.18 -20.93
C SER A 110 9.71 -13.00 -20.07
N ASN A 111 9.45 -13.12 -18.76
CA ASN A 111 10.31 -13.89 -17.85
C ASN A 111 10.34 -15.39 -18.20
N LEU A 112 9.20 -15.97 -18.60
CA LEU A 112 9.16 -17.37 -19.01
C LEU A 112 9.85 -17.59 -20.36
N MET A 113 9.85 -16.59 -21.25
CA MET A 113 10.56 -16.64 -22.52
C MET A 113 12.08 -16.51 -22.37
N GLU A 114 12.59 -15.76 -21.41
CA GLU A 114 14.04 -15.67 -21.17
C GLU A 114 14.68 -17.04 -20.83
N THR A 115 13.88 -17.95 -20.29
CA THR A 115 14.35 -19.27 -19.84
C THR A 115 13.98 -20.41 -20.80
N ARG A 116 13.18 -20.16 -21.85
CA ARG A 116 12.57 -21.23 -22.69
C ARG A 116 12.29 -20.78 -24.13
N GLN A 117 12.15 -21.75 -25.05
CA GLN A 117 11.57 -21.49 -26.38
C GLN A 117 10.09 -21.14 -26.27
N PHE A 118 9.62 -20.18 -27.08
CA PHE A 118 8.22 -19.77 -27.16
C PHE A 118 7.34 -20.92 -27.63
N ASN A 119 6.45 -21.40 -26.77
CA ASN A 119 5.50 -22.47 -27.10
C ASN A 119 4.18 -22.32 -26.32
N GLU A 120 3.17 -23.10 -26.69
CA GLU A 120 1.83 -23.07 -26.09
C GLU A 120 1.85 -23.30 -24.57
N HIS A 121 2.78 -24.13 -24.08
CA HIS A 121 2.91 -24.42 -22.66
C HIS A 121 3.40 -23.21 -21.85
N VAL A 122 4.30 -22.39 -22.42
CA VAL A 122 4.73 -21.12 -21.82
C VAL A 122 3.55 -20.16 -21.67
N MET A 123 2.74 -20.01 -22.72
CA MET A 123 1.57 -19.12 -22.70
C MET A 123 0.52 -19.59 -21.68
N TYR A 124 0.22 -20.89 -21.65
CA TYR A 124 -0.69 -21.46 -20.66
C TYR A 124 -0.20 -21.22 -19.22
N LYS A 125 1.09 -21.46 -18.96
CA LYS A 125 1.70 -21.22 -17.65
C LYS A 125 1.63 -19.75 -17.25
N ALA A 126 1.91 -18.83 -18.16
CA ALA A 126 1.80 -17.40 -17.89
C ALA A 126 0.37 -17.01 -17.48
N CYS A 127 -0.63 -17.48 -18.24
CA CYS A 127 -2.05 -17.27 -17.93
C CYS A 127 -2.44 -17.79 -16.53
N VAL A 128 -1.98 -18.99 -16.16
CA VAL A 128 -2.22 -19.57 -14.83
C VAL A 128 -1.58 -18.70 -13.74
N GLN A 129 -0.31 -18.32 -13.91
CA GLN A 129 0.41 -17.51 -12.93
C GLN A 129 -0.23 -16.14 -12.72
N THR A 130 -0.59 -15.46 -13.80
CA THR A 130 -1.29 -14.16 -13.72
C THR A 130 -2.63 -14.30 -13.02
N HIS A 131 -3.39 -15.35 -13.31
CA HIS A 131 -4.68 -15.60 -12.64
C HIS A 131 -4.51 -15.86 -11.14
N LEU A 132 -3.58 -16.73 -10.73
CA LEU A 132 -3.31 -16.99 -9.32
C LEU A 132 -2.82 -15.74 -8.59
N GLN A 133 -2.00 -14.92 -9.23
CA GLN A 133 -1.55 -13.63 -8.67
C GLN A 133 -2.70 -12.65 -8.51
N LYS A 134 -3.63 -12.58 -9.48
CA LYS A 134 -4.84 -11.76 -9.38
C LYS A 134 -5.68 -12.16 -8.16
N ILE A 135 -5.93 -13.46 -7.96
CA ILE A 135 -6.66 -13.98 -6.80
C ILE A 135 -5.94 -13.61 -5.49
N THR A 136 -4.60 -13.77 -5.44
CA THR A 136 -3.79 -13.37 -4.28
C THR A 136 -4.01 -11.90 -3.92
N ILE A 137 -3.94 -11.00 -4.91
CA ILE A 137 -4.15 -9.56 -4.70
C ILE A 137 -5.57 -9.28 -4.20
N GLN A 138 -6.59 -9.91 -4.80
CA GLN A 138 -7.98 -9.75 -4.38
C GLN A 138 -8.22 -10.21 -2.93
N CYS A 139 -7.61 -11.33 -2.53
CA CYS A 139 -7.70 -11.82 -1.15
C CYS A 139 -7.01 -10.87 -0.15
N GLU A 140 -5.86 -10.34 -0.53
CA GLU A 140 -5.13 -9.34 0.25
C GLU A 140 -5.93 -8.03 0.44
N GLU A 141 -6.55 -7.53 -0.63
CA GLU A 141 -7.43 -6.36 -0.58
C GLU A 141 -8.69 -6.63 0.25
N GLY A 142 -9.28 -7.83 0.10
CA GLY A 142 -10.42 -8.29 0.89
C GLY A 142 -10.13 -8.29 2.39
N LEU A 143 -8.97 -8.81 2.80
CA LEU A 143 -8.52 -8.77 4.19
C LEU A 143 -8.40 -7.32 4.70
N PHE A 144 -7.74 -6.45 3.93
CA PHE A 144 -7.57 -5.05 4.32
C PHE A 144 -8.91 -4.34 4.51
N ASN A 145 -9.84 -4.53 3.58
CA ASN A 145 -11.18 -3.93 3.65
C ASN A 145 -12.00 -4.49 4.82
N SER A 146 -11.92 -5.80 5.09
CA SER A 146 -12.60 -6.45 6.22
C SER A 146 -12.12 -5.88 7.57
N ILE A 147 -10.81 -5.81 7.78
CA ILE A 147 -10.23 -5.31 9.03
C ILE A 147 -10.50 -3.82 9.19
N LYS A 148 -10.30 -3.02 8.13
CA LYS A 148 -10.60 -1.58 8.12
C LYS A 148 -12.06 -1.31 8.48
N GLY A 149 -12.99 -2.11 7.94
CA GLY A 149 -14.42 -2.04 8.26
C GLY A 149 -14.69 -2.31 9.74
N LYS A 150 -14.15 -3.41 10.29
CA LYS A 150 -14.34 -3.80 11.71
C LYS A 150 -13.67 -2.83 12.70
N MET A 151 -12.60 -2.15 12.30
CA MET A 151 -11.90 -1.20 13.16
C MET A 151 -12.60 0.15 13.30
N GLU A 152 -13.40 0.63 12.34
CA GLU A 152 -14.18 1.89 12.41
C GLU A 152 -13.46 3.14 12.96
N ARG A 153 -12.12 3.22 12.89
CA ARG A 153 -11.30 4.26 13.57
C ARG A 153 -11.46 4.30 15.10
N LYS A 154 -11.86 3.19 15.71
CA LYS A 154 -11.94 3.02 17.17
C LYS A 154 -10.79 2.14 17.63
N TYR A 155 -10.26 2.46 18.81
CA TYR A 155 -9.32 1.59 19.49
C TYR A 155 -9.99 0.25 19.81
N ARG A 156 -9.23 -0.84 19.65
CA ARG A 156 -9.64 -2.20 19.99
C ARG A 156 -8.61 -2.82 20.92
N SER A 157 -9.03 -3.75 21.76
CA SER A 157 -8.08 -4.51 22.57
C SER A 157 -7.17 -5.36 21.69
N LYS A 158 -5.98 -5.73 22.19
CA LYS A 158 -5.06 -6.61 21.45
C LYS A 158 -5.68 -7.97 21.11
N GLN A 159 -6.57 -8.48 21.97
CA GLN A 159 -7.24 -9.75 21.75
C GLN A 159 -8.28 -9.64 20.63
N GLU A 160 -9.04 -8.54 20.58
CA GLU A 160 -9.98 -8.28 19.49
C GLU A 160 -9.27 -8.08 18.15
N ILE A 161 -8.16 -7.33 18.09
CA ILE A 161 -7.40 -7.17 16.84
C ILE A 161 -6.92 -8.52 16.33
N LYS A 162 -6.41 -9.39 17.20
CA LYS A 162 -6.02 -10.77 16.84
C LYS A 162 -7.20 -11.59 16.33
N GLN A 163 -8.37 -11.47 16.96
CA GLN A 163 -9.57 -12.18 16.52
C GLN A 163 -10.04 -11.68 15.16
N ILE A 164 -10.17 -10.35 15.00
CA ILE A 164 -10.56 -9.69 13.74
C ILE A 164 -9.62 -10.08 12.61
N HIS A 165 -8.31 -10.09 12.86
CA HIS A 165 -7.31 -10.50 11.88
C HIS A 165 -7.43 -11.99 11.55
N SER A 166 -7.56 -12.87 12.55
CA SER A 166 -7.70 -14.32 12.33
C SER A 166 -8.93 -14.67 11.50
N GLU A 167 -10.07 -14.02 11.77
CA GLU A 167 -11.30 -14.16 10.98
C GLU A 167 -11.08 -13.68 9.53
N ALA A 168 -10.49 -12.49 9.35
CA ALA A 168 -10.24 -11.96 8.01
C ALA A 168 -9.22 -12.80 7.22
N VAL A 169 -8.21 -13.38 7.87
CA VAL A 169 -7.28 -14.34 7.26
C VAL A 169 -8.02 -15.60 6.85
N HIS A 170 -8.88 -16.14 7.72
CA HIS A 170 -9.67 -17.33 7.41
C HIS A 170 -10.53 -17.11 6.16
N ASP A 171 -11.29 -16.00 6.11
CA ASP A 171 -12.14 -15.65 4.97
C ASP A 171 -11.32 -15.48 3.68
N ALA A 172 -10.18 -14.78 3.75
CA ALA A 172 -9.30 -14.57 2.60
C ALA A 172 -8.70 -15.90 2.08
N MET A 173 -8.29 -16.80 2.97
CA MET A 173 -7.77 -18.11 2.58
C MET A 173 -8.87 -19.01 2.01
N GLN A 174 -10.08 -18.95 2.55
CA GLN A 174 -11.23 -19.68 2.02
C GLN A 174 -11.60 -19.19 0.61
N ASN A 175 -11.58 -17.87 0.38
CA ASN A 175 -11.79 -17.29 -0.94
C ASN A 175 -10.72 -17.77 -1.92
N PHE A 176 -9.44 -17.70 -1.54
CA PHE A 176 -8.35 -18.22 -2.37
C PHE A 176 -8.55 -19.69 -2.74
N ASP A 177 -8.82 -20.54 -1.74
CA ASP A 177 -9.02 -21.99 -1.95
C ASP A 177 -10.25 -22.28 -2.83
N SER A 178 -11.25 -21.40 -2.83
CA SER A 178 -12.45 -21.52 -3.66
C SER A 178 -12.24 -21.07 -5.10
N GLU A 179 -11.32 -20.14 -5.38
CA GLU A 179 -11.10 -19.54 -6.70
C GLU A 179 -9.89 -20.14 -7.43
N ALA A 180 -8.83 -20.52 -6.71
CA ALA A 180 -7.57 -21.02 -7.26
C ALA A 180 -7.65 -22.47 -7.74
N LYS A 181 -8.50 -22.75 -8.74
CA LYS A 181 -8.77 -24.11 -9.26
C LYS A 181 -7.85 -24.52 -10.41
N ASP A 182 -7.22 -23.56 -11.05
CA ASP A 182 -6.48 -23.77 -12.29
C ASP A 182 -4.97 -23.78 -12.05
N GLY A 183 -4.30 -24.79 -12.61
CA GLY A 183 -2.85 -24.95 -12.53
C GLY A 183 -2.43 -26.26 -11.88
N ASN A 184 -1.13 -26.43 -11.71
CA ASN A 184 -0.57 -27.55 -10.97
C ASN A 184 -0.83 -27.35 -9.45
N PRO A 185 -1.28 -28.37 -8.70
CA PRO A 185 -1.43 -28.30 -7.24
C PRO A 185 -0.21 -27.74 -6.48
N ALA A 186 1.01 -28.01 -6.95
CA ALA A 186 2.24 -27.47 -6.36
C ALA A 186 2.37 -25.95 -6.55
N GLU A 187 1.95 -25.43 -7.70
CA GLU A 187 1.96 -24.00 -7.99
C GLU A 187 0.88 -23.26 -7.21
N ILE A 188 -0.34 -23.82 -7.17
CA ILE A 188 -1.44 -23.32 -6.34
C ILE A 188 -0.99 -23.26 -4.87
N ARG A 189 -0.38 -24.34 -4.35
CA ARG A 189 0.15 -24.38 -2.99
C ARG A 189 1.20 -23.30 -2.75
N ARG A 190 2.13 -23.09 -3.69
CA ARG A 190 3.16 -22.04 -3.56
C ARG A 190 2.53 -20.64 -3.46
N HIS A 191 1.49 -20.35 -4.24
CA HIS A 191 0.76 -19.07 -4.14
C HIS A 191 -0.03 -18.97 -2.84
N ARG A 192 -0.67 -20.06 -2.42
CA ARG A 192 -1.40 -20.15 -1.15
C ARG A 192 -0.49 -19.87 0.06
N ASP A 193 0.69 -20.49 0.09
CA ASP A 193 1.66 -20.33 1.19
C ASP A 193 2.21 -18.89 1.21
N LYS A 194 2.52 -18.32 0.04
CA LYS A 194 2.92 -16.91 -0.09
C LYS A 194 1.85 -15.95 0.39
N LEU A 195 0.59 -16.19 0.00
CA LEU A 195 -0.56 -15.41 0.44
C LEU A 195 -0.66 -15.48 1.96
N PHE A 196 -0.67 -16.68 2.55
CA PHE A 196 -0.77 -16.86 3.99
C PHE A 196 0.32 -16.08 4.75
N SER A 197 1.58 -16.19 4.34
CA SER A 197 2.68 -15.42 4.93
C SER A 197 2.43 -13.91 4.83
N SER A 198 2.07 -13.41 3.64
CA SER A 198 1.74 -11.98 3.42
C SER A 198 0.60 -11.50 4.33
N LEU A 199 -0.48 -12.29 4.46
CA LEU A 199 -1.61 -11.94 5.31
C LEU A 199 -1.23 -11.91 6.79
N MET A 200 -0.36 -12.81 7.24
CA MET A 200 0.16 -12.82 8.61
C MET A 200 1.06 -11.63 8.89
N ASP A 201 1.93 -11.25 7.95
CA ASP A 201 2.82 -10.08 8.10
C ASP A 201 2.03 -8.77 8.22
N ARG A 202 0.86 -8.68 7.57
CA ARG A 202 -0.03 -7.51 7.71
C ARG A 202 -0.60 -7.33 9.11
N HIS A 203 -0.61 -8.34 9.97
CA HIS A 203 -1.06 -8.20 11.36
C HIS A 203 -0.34 -7.06 12.09
N PHE A 204 0.98 -6.96 11.87
CA PHE A 204 1.81 -5.92 12.45
C PHE A 204 1.34 -4.51 12.07
N MET A 205 0.94 -4.31 10.81
CA MET A 205 0.45 -3.01 10.33
C MET A 205 -0.84 -2.60 11.02
N PHE A 206 -1.74 -3.57 11.27
CA PHE A 206 -2.99 -3.31 11.99
C PHE A 206 -2.75 -3.05 13.49
N ASP A 207 -1.79 -3.74 14.10
CA ASP A 207 -1.35 -3.45 15.47
C ASP A 207 -0.80 -2.02 15.60
N CYS A 208 0.05 -1.60 14.66
CA CYS A 208 0.57 -0.23 14.61
C CYS A 208 -0.56 0.80 14.45
N TYR A 209 -1.51 0.56 13.55
CA TYR A 209 -2.66 1.44 13.37
C TYR A 209 -3.54 1.50 14.63
N ASN A 210 -3.76 0.37 15.29
CA ASN A 210 -4.53 0.31 16.53
C ASN A 210 -3.83 1.04 17.68
N ASN A 211 -2.50 0.95 17.78
CA ASN A 211 -1.73 1.72 18.77
C ASN A 211 -1.82 3.23 18.52
N TYR A 212 -1.84 3.66 17.25
CA TYR A 212 -2.10 5.05 16.89
C TYR A 212 -3.48 5.52 17.38
N LEU A 213 -4.52 4.69 17.19
CA LEU A 213 -5.86 4.99 17.72
C LEU A 213 -5.88 5.04 19.25
N GLN A 214 -5.15 4.12 19.92
CA GLN A 214 -4.98 4.13 21.37
C GLN A 214 -4.38 5.44 21.88
N ALA A 215 -3.34 5.94 21.20
CA ALA A 215 -2.70 7.21 21.56
C ALA A 215 -3.68 8.39 21.48
N GLY A 216 -4.57 8.40 20.47
CA GLY A 216 -5.63 9.39 20.36
C GLY A 216 -6.66 9.32 21.49
N VAL A 217 -7.04 8.12 21.93
CA VAL A 217 -7.94 7.93 23.09
C VAL A 217 -7.28 8.44 24.38
N ILE A 218 -6.00 8.12 24.60
CA ILE A 218 -5.23 8.60 25.76
C ILE A 218 -5.20 10.13 25.77
N GLU A 219 -4.96 10.77 24.63
CA GLU A 219 -4.95 12.23 24.50
C GLU A 219 -6.30 12.86 24.89
N LEU A 220 -7.42 12.29 24.45
CA LEU A 220 -8.74 12.78 24.83
C LEU A 220 -8.96 12.68 26.34
N TYR A 221 -8.48 11.60 26.98
CA TYR A 221 -8.55 11.46 28.43
C TYR A 221 -7.64 12.43 29.19
N GLU A 222 -6.46 12.76 28.65
CA GLU A 222 -5.58 13.79 29.23
C GLU A 222 -6.25 15.17 29.23
N ILE A 223 -6.84 15.57 28.11
CA ILE A 223 -7.57 16.84 28.00
C ILE A 223 -8.70 16.87 29.02
N LEU A 224 -9.47 15.78 29.10
CA LEU A 224 -10.58 15.67 30.03
C LEU A 224 -10.12 15.73 31.50
N LEU A 225 -9.00 15.08 31.83
CA LEU A 225 -8.41 15.10 33.17
C LEU A 225 -7.99 16.52 33.56
N LYS A 226 -7.34 17.26 32.65
CA LYS A 226 -6.95 18.66 32.84
C LYS A 226 -8.17 19.55 33.08
N GLU A 227 -9.21 19.44 32.25
CA GLU A 227 -10.45 20.20 32.43
C GLU A 227 -11.12 19.95 33.78
N CYS A 228 -11.20 18.68 34.20
CA CYS A 228 -11.84 18.32 35.47
C CYS A 228 -11.05 18.87 36.66
N ALA A 229 -9.72 18.78 36.62
CA ALA A 229 -8.88 19.32 37.68
C ALA A 229 -8.94 20.85 37.77
N GLU A 230 -8.83 21.55 36.63
CA GLU A 230 -8.93 23.02 36.59
C GLU A 230 -10.29 23.52 37.07
N HIS A 231 -11.38 22.84 36.71
CA HIS A 231 -12.72 23.18 37.17
C HIS A 231 -12.85 23.13 38.68
N VAL A 232 -12.34 22.05 39.27
CA VAL A 232 -12.41 21.81 40.71
C VAL A 232 -11.52 22.80 41.47
N LEU A 233 -10.31 23.06 40.98
CA LEU A 233 -9.37 24.01 41.58
C LEU A 233 -9.85 25.47 41.52
N THR A 234 -10.64 25.84 40.50
CA THR A 234 -11.16 27.21 40.33
C THR A 234 -12.44 27.48 41.09
N LYS A 235 -13.29 26.47 41.32
CA LYS A 235 -14.62 26.64 41.93
C LYS A 235 -14.74 26.25 43.40
N ASN A 236 -13.88 25.36 43.91
CA ASN A 236 -14.08 24.81 45.25
C ASN A 236 -13.02 25.29 46.25
N ASN A 237 -13.46 26.07 47.24
CA ASN A 237 -12.74 26.27 48.52
C ASN A 237 -12.85 25.04 49.46
N GLY A 238 -13.36 23.92 48.96
CA GLY A 238 -13.54 22.67 49.71
C GLY A 238 -12.23 21.98 50.06
N THR A 239 -12.31 20.95 50.90
CA THR A 239 -11.13 20.18 51.29
C THR A 239 -10.57 19.41 50.08
N PRO A 240 -9.28 19.02 50.09
CA PRO A 240 -8.70 18.20 49.01
C PRO A 240 -9.48 16.91 48.73
N LEU A 241 -10.14 16.34 49.74
CA LEU A 241 -10.97 15.15 49.61
C LEU A 241 -12.26 15.42 48.81
N ASP A 242 -12.88 16.58 49.03
CA ASP A 242 -14.08 17.02 48.28
C ASP A 242 -13.72 17.30 46.83
N GLN A 243 -12.55 17.91 46.61
CA GLN A 243 -11.99 18.19 45.29
C GLN A 243 -11.73 16.90 44.49
N LYS A 244 -11.09 15.90 45.10
CA LYS A 244 -10.84 14.58 44.48
C LYS A 244 -12.13 13.86 44.08
N SER A 245 -13.11 13.85 44.97
CA SER A 245 -14.40 13.19 44.75
C SER A 245 -15.17 13.85 43.60
N GLU A 246 -15.17 15.18 43.57
CA GLU A 246 -15.83 15.95 42.52
C GLU A 246 -15.14 15.80 41.16
N ALA A 247 -13.80 15.89 41.12
CA ALA A 247 -13.03 15.69 39.90
C ALA A 247 -13.28 14.28 39.31
N THR A 248 -13.29 13.26 40.17
CA THR A 248 -13.57 11.87 39.76
C THR A 248 -14.98 11.71 39.23
N ARG A 249 -15.97 12.34 39.88
CA ARG A 249 -17.37 12.35 39.41
C ARG A 249 -17.50 13.02 38.05
N MET A 250 -16.88 14.19 37.88
CA MET A 250 -16.86 14.92 36.61
C MET A 250 -16.21 14.08 35.50
N PHE A 251 -15.04 13.52 35.75
CA PHE A 251 -14.33 12.67 34.80
C PHE A 251 -15.17 11.45 34.39
N LYS A 252 -15.79 10.76 35.36
CA LYS A 252 -16.69 9.62 35.08
C LYS A 252 -17.95 10.04 34.28
N SER A 253 -18.48 11.24 34.52
CA SER A 253 -19.67 11.72 33.80
C SER A 253 -19.39 12.16 32.36
N LYS A 254 -18.19 12.69 32.11
CA LYS A 254 -17.76 13.22 30.80
C LYS A 254 -16.99 12.20 29.96
N SER A 255 -16.41 11.17 30.58
CA SER A 255 -15.72 10.10 29.85
C SER A 255 -16.70 9.29 29.03
N VAL A 256 -16.29 8.94 27.81
CA VAL A 256 -17.05 8.03 26.95
C VAL A 256 -17.24 6.71 27.70
N GLN A 257 -18.49 6.25 27.81
CA GLN A 257 -18.82 4.96 28.43
C GLN A 257 -18.56 3.79 27.46
N ASP A 258 -17.43 3.81 26.74
CA ASP A 258 -17.02 2.67 25.93
C ASP A 258 -16.44 1.59 26.87
N PRO A 259 -16.94 0.34 26.87
CA PRO A 259 -16.36 -0.75 27.63
C PRO A 259 -14.89 -1.01 27.30
N LEU A 260 -14.47 -0.73 26.06
CA LEU A 260 -13.10 -0.92 25.58
C LEU A 260 -12.09 0.06 26.18
N ASP A 261 -12.57 1.18 26.70
CA ASP A 261 -11.75 2.20 27.34
C ASP A 261 -11.74 2.04 28.87
N ALA A 262 -12.38 1.02 29.44
CA ALA A 262 -12.51 0.88 30.89
C ALA A 262 -11.16 0.83 31.62
N GLU A 263 -10.18 0.09 31.08
CA GLU A 263 -8.83 0.00 31.66
C GLU A 263 -8.08 1.34 31.56
N ILE A 264 -8.18 2.02 30.41
CA ILE A 264 -7.55 3.34 30.21
C ILE A 264 -8.21 4.35 31.16
N ARG A 265 -9.54 4.41 31.18
CA ARG A 265 -10.33 5.25 32.08
C ARG A 265 -9.98 5.01 33.55
N GLU A 266 -9.82 3.75 33.97
CA GLU A 266 -9.44 3.40 35.33
C GLU A 266 -8.02 3.85 35.68
N LYS A 267 -7.06 3.70 34.76
CA LYS A 267 -5.71 4.28 34.91
C LYS A 267 -5.77 5.80 35.10
N PHE A 268 -6.62 6.49 34.34
CA PHE A 268 -6.80 7.94 34.46
C PHE A 268 -7.52 8.35 35.75
N ILE A 269 -8.52 7.59 36.21
CA ILE A 269 -9.17 7.81 37.51
C ILE A 269 -8.15 7.64 38.65
N ASN A 270 -7.33 6.59 38.60
CA ASN A 270 -6.29 6.35 39.60
C ASN A 270 -5.23 7.45 39.57
N ARG A 271 -4.83 7.91 38.38
CA ARG A 271 -3.89 9.03 38.21
C ARG A 271 -4.47 10.33 38.75
N LEU A 272 -5.73 10.64 38.46
CA LEU A 272 -6.45 11.77 39.03
C LEU A 272 -6.46 11.68 40.56
N GLY A 273 -6.76 10.50 41.12
CA GLY A 273 -6.73 10.28 42.57
C GLY A 273 -5.36 10.56 43.17
N ASN A 274 -4.31 9.98 42.60
CA ASN A 274 -2.92 10.16 43.04
C ASN A 274 -2.49 11.63 42.95
N LEU A 275 -2.96 12.37 41.95
CA LEU A 275 -2.65 13.79 41.78
C LEU A 275 -3.21 14.65 42.93
N PHE A 276 -4.40 14.31 43.46
CA PHE A 276 -4.98 15.02 44.61
C PHE A 276 -4.44 14.53 45.95
N ASP A 277 -3.99 13.27 46.03
CA ASP A 277 -3.39 12.71 47.25
C ASP A 277 -1.96 13.23 47.49
N ASN A 278 -1.24 13.60 46.41
CA ASN A 278 0.20 13.89 46.44
C ASN A 278 0.61 15.38 46.34
N GLN A 279 -0.19 16.39 46.72
CA GLN A 279 0.28 17.72 47.24
C GLN A 279 -0.61 18.96 46.98
N THR A 280 -0.32 20.02 47.77
CA THR A 280 -0.68 21.43 47.59
C THR A 280 -0.52 21.93 46.15
N GLY A 281 -1.49 22.71 45.65
CA GLY A 281 -1.70 23.02 44.22
C GLY A 281 -0.56 23.67 43.39
N TYR A 282 0.63 23.92 43.94
CA TYR A 282 1.81 24.41 43.19
C TYR A 282 2.61 23.26 42.54
N GLU A 283 2.76 22.12 43.24
CA GLU A 283 3.42 20.93 42.69
C GLU A 283 2.58 20.30 41.56
N PHE A 284 1.25 20.39 41.68
CA PHE A 284 0.28 19.98 40.67
C PHE A 284 0.53 20.61 39.29
N ARG A 285 0.71 21.94 39.22
CA ARG A 285 0.96 22.64 37.94
C ARG A 285 2.31 22.27 37.31
N THR A 286 3.29 21.89 38.14
CA THR A 286 4.64 21.57 37.69
C THR A 286 4.71 20.15 37.12
N ILE A 287 4.01 19.19 37.75
CA ILE A 287 3.85 17.82 37.26
C ILE A 287 3.12 17.82 35.91
N LEU A 288 2.00 18.55 35.80
CA LEU A 288 1.24 18.69 34.56
C LEU A 288 2.08 19.23 33.39
N LYS A 289 2.97 20.19 33.64
CA LYS A 289 3.87 20.74 32.62
C LYS A 289 4.87 19.71 32.10
N LYS A 290 5.49 18.93 32.99
CA LYS A 290 6.46 17.88 32.60
C LYS A 290 5.79 16.73 31.85
N GLU A 291 4.60 16.32 32.28
CA GLU A 291 3.85 15.25 31.62
C GLU A 291 3.40 15.65 30.21
N THR A 292 2.93 16.88 30.03
CA THR A 292 2.57 17.42 28.70
C THR A 292 3.76 17.38 27.71
N GLN A 293 4.99 17.57 28.19
CA GLN A 293 6.20 17.49 27.34
C GLN A 293 6.51 16.05 26.91
N ASN A 294 6.41 15.07 27.81
CA ASN A 294 6.59 13.65 27.47
C ASN A 294 5.51 13.12 26.51
N GLU A 295 4.28 13.62 26.62
CA GLU A 295 3.18 13.25 25.72
C GLU A 295 3.38 13.79 24.30
N THR A 296 3.84 15.03 24.17
CA THR A 296 4.15 15.64 22.87
C THR A 296 5.19 14.81 22.11
N LEU A 297 6.15 14.26 22.85
CA LEU A 297 7.14 13.34 22.30
C LEU A 297 6.52 12.03 21.80
N ILE A 298 5.72 11.35 22.63
CA ILE A 298 5.09 10.06 22.26
C ILE A 298 4.17 10.23 21.05
N LYS A 299 3.41 11.35 20.98
CA LYS A 299 2.59 11.70 19.81
C LYS A 299 3.43 11.83 18.55
N THR A 300 4.54 12.55 18.65
CA THR A 300 5.42 12.74 17.50
C THR A 300 6.01 11.41 17.04
N GLN A 301 6.43 10.54 17.97
CA GLN A 301 6.92 9.20 17.66
C GLN A 301 5.87 8.32 16.97
N ASN A 302 4.63 8.30 17.47
CA ASN A 302 3.55 7.51 16.89
C ASN A 302 3.08 8.05 15.53
N ALA A 303 3.04 9.37 15.36
CA ALA A 303 2.71 10.01 14.09
C ALA A 303 3.77 9.69 13.02
N VAL A 304 5.05 9.75 13.39
CA VAL A 304 6.18 9.35 12.54
C VAL A 304 6.07 7.87 12.16
N LEU A 305 5.84 6.97 13.12
CA LEU A 305 5.67 5.54 12.84
C LEU A 305 4.48 5.26 11.91
N TRP A 306 3.36 5.96 12.10
CA TRP A 306 2.19 5.80 11.24
C TRP A 306 2.45 6.33 9.82
N GLN A 307 3.12 7.47 9.68
CA GLN A 307 3.50 8.03 8.38
C GLN A 307 4.46 7.08 7.65
N ILE A 308 5.46 6.51 8.35
CA ILE A 308 6.34 5.46 7.83
C ILE A 308 5.51 4.27 7.35
N CYS A 309 4.57 3.77 8.16
CA CYS A 309 3.70 2.65 7.79
C CYS A 309 2.85 2.96 6.55
N LYS A 310 2.32 4.18 6.44
CA LYS A 310 1.51 4.65 5.31
C LYS A 310 2.33 4.71 4.02
N GLU A 311 3.53 5.31 4.09
CA GLU A 311 4.45 5.38 2.97
C GLU A 311 4.90 3.98 2.54
N MET A 312 5.24 3.11 3.49
CA MET A 312 5.59 1.71 3.19
C MET A 312 4.45 0.94 2.51
N ASN A 313 3.19 1.14 2.93
CA ASN A 313 2.04 0.55 2.25
C ASN A 313 1.87 1.09 0.83
N GLN A 314 2.08 2.41 0.62
CA GLN A 314 2.07 3.00 -0.72
C GLN A 314 3.17 2.38 -1.60
N LEU A 315 4.39 2.23 -1.06
CA LEU A 315 5.51 1.59 -1.75
C LEU A 315 5.23 0.12 -2.10
N LEU A 316 4.57 -0.63 -1.22
CA LEU A 316 4.20 -2.03 -1.46
C LEU A 316 3.07 -2.18 -2.49
N SER A 317 2.12 -1.24 -2.51
CA SER A 317 0.99 -1.22 -3.45
C SER A 317 1.36 -0.74 -4.87
N GLY A 318 2.44 0.04 -5.02
CA GLY A 318 2.85 0.68 -6.26
C GLY A 318 3.96 -0.07 -7.00
N LYS A 319 3.83 -1.37 -7.24
CA LYS A 319 4.82 -2.17 -7.99
C LYS A 319 4.40 -2.43 -9.45
N SER A 320 4.45 -1.40 -10.30
CA SER A 320 4.80 -1.56 -11.72
C SER A 320 5.07 -0.19 -12.34
N ALA A 321 6.24 0.02 -12.93
CA ALA A 321 6.77 1.26 -13.55
C ALA A 321 7.20 2.41 -12.61
N THR A 322 6.94 2.29 -11.31
CA THR A 322 7.19 3.36 -10.33
C THR A 322 8.60 3.39 -9.74
N GLU A 323 9.51 2.44 -9.99
CA GLU A 323 10.77 2.37 -9.23
C GLU A 323 11.69 3.59 -9.42
N GLN A 324 11.75 4.21 -10.60
CA GLN A 324 12.54 5.44 -10.81
C GLN A 324 11.86 6.70 -10.24
N HIS A 325 10.54 6.81 -10.38
CA HIS A 325 9.78 7.91 -9.79
C HIS A 325 9.68 7.78 -8.26
N MET A 326 9.63 6.56 -7.73
CA MET A 326 9.69 6.27 -6.30
C MET A 326 11.09 6.48 -5.72
N ARG A 327 12.19 6.31 -6.48
CA ARG A 327 13.52 6.76 -6.02
C ARG A 327 13.59 8.27 -5.84
N GLN A 328 12.94 9.02 -6.74
CA GLN A 328 12.87 10.47 -6.66
C GLN A 328 11.96 10.94 -5.52
N ILE A 329 10.75 10.35 -5.39
CA ILE A 329 9.83 10.59 -4.27
C ILE A 329 10.43 10.12 -2.92
N GLN A 330 11.19 9.03 -2.88
CA GLN A 330 11.87 8.57 -1.66
C GLN A 330 12.92 9.58 -1.22
N THR A 331 13.68 10.15 -2.15
CA THR A 331 14.75 11.11 -1.81
C THR A 331 14.14 12.46 -1.41
N GLU A 332 13.19 12.97 -2.21
CA GLU A 332 12.51 14.24 -1.95
C GLU A 332 11.60 14.15 -0.71
N GLY A 333 10.89 13.05 -0.50
CA GLY A 333 10.05 12.80 0.67
C GLY A 333 10.85 12.61 1.96
N LEU A 334 11.99 11.90 1.92
CA LEU A 334 12.91 11.82 3.07
C LEU A 334 13.52 13.19 3.40
N ASP A 335 13.90 13.98 2.40
CA ASP A 335 14.47 15.32 2.62
C ASP A 335 13.43 16.30 3.16
N GLN A 336 12.19 16.21 2.67
CA GLN A 336 11.06 17.02 3.12
C GLN A 336 10.65 16.62 4.55
N PHE A 337 10.61 15.33 4.86
CA PHE A 337 10.41 14.81 6.21
C PHE A 337 11.55 15.20 7.18
N GLU A 338 12.80 15.16 6.74
CA GLU A 338 13.96 15.61 7.53
C GLU A 338 13.87 17.13 7.82
N GLN A 339 13.37 17.92 6.87
CA GLN A 339 13.08 19.34 7.07
C GLN A 339 11.91 19.58 8.03
N GLU A 340 10.83 18.83 7.91
CA GLU A 340 9.68 18.93 8.82
C GLU A 340 10.07 18.59 10.27
N ILE A 341 10.85 17.52 10.48
CA ILE A 341 11.40 17.19 11.80
C ILE A 341 12.32 18.29 12.32
N LYS A 342 13.18 18.88 11.48
CA LYS A 342 14.06 20.00 11.88
C LYS A 342 13.27 21.26 12.26
N ASN A 343 12.08 21.44 11.70
CA ASN A 343 11.21 22.58 11.95
C ASN A 343 10.24 22.34 13.13
N MET A 344 10.11 21.10 13.63
CA MET A 344 9.36 20.79 14.84
C MET A 344 10.18 21.20 16.08
N ASP A 345 9.59 22.04 16.93
CA ASP A 345 10.19 22.48 18.20
C ASP A 345 10.06 21.34 19.24
N LEU A 346 10.89 20.30 19.09
CA LEU A 346 10.83 19.09 19.91
C LEU A 346 11.50 19.28 21.27
N PRO A 347 10.90 18.77 22.37
CA PRO A 347 11.50 18.86 23.69
C PRO A 347 12.81 18.05 23.77
N VAL A 348 13.81 18.60 24.47
CA VAL A 348 15.12 17.96 24.68
C VAL A 348 14.95 16.71 25.54
N LEU A 349 15.28 15.54 24.96
CA LEU A 349 15.24 14.27 25.66
C LEU A 349 16.37 14.12 26.66
N THR A 350 16.09 13.43 27.76
CA THR A 350 17.16 12.94 28.66
C THR A 350 17.90 11.77 28.00
N HIS A 351 19.13 11.51 28.46
CA HIS A 351 19.97 10.41 27.95
C HIS A 351 19.25 9.04 28.01
N ASP A 352 18.49 8.78 29.08
CA ASP A 352 17.78 7.52 29.28
C ASP A 352 16.58 7.36 28.35
N GLN A 353 15.89 8.46 28.04
CA GLN A 353 14.79 8.48 27.06
C GLN A 353 15.31 8.22 25.64
N LYS A 354 16.48 8.77 25.31
CA LYS A 354 17.15 8.54 24.03
C LYS A 354 17.56 7.07 23.87
N SER A 355 18.19 6.50 24.89
CA SER A 355 18.65 5.10 24.87
C SER A 355 17.48 4.12 24.76
N SER A 356 16.38 4.35 25.49
CA SER A 356 15.18 3.50 25.43
C SER A 356 14.53 3.51 24.04
N PHE A 357 14.51 4.66 23.38
CA PHE A 357 13.97 4.80 22.02
C PHE A 357 14.86 4.12 20.97
N GLU A 358 16.19 4.29 21.05
CA GLU A 358 17.15 3.62 20.16
C GLU A 358 17.04 2.09 20.27
N ILE A 359 16.89 1.55 21.49
CA ILE A 359 16.72 0.12 21.75
C ILE A 359 15.40 -0.41 21.16
N ALA A 360 14.29 0.31 21.34
CA ALA A 360 12.98 -0.10 20.80
C ALA A 360 12.98 -0.11 19.27
N LEU A 361 13.60 0.90 18.65
CA LEU A 361 13.75 1.02 17.20
C LEU A 361 14.64 -0.08 16.63
N GLU A 362 15.78 -0.38 17.26
CA GLU A 362 16.66 -1.48 16.85
C GLU A 362 16.00 -2.85 17.00
N ALA A 363 15.21 -3.08 18.06
CA ALA A 363 14.44 -4.31 18.24
C ALA A 363 13.37 -4.51 17.14
N GLN A 364 12.60 -3.46 16.81
CA GLN A 364 11.61 -3.49 15.73
C GLN A 364 12.24 -3.77 14.37
N MET A 365 13.34 -3.09 14.06
CA MET A 365 14.05 -3.24 12.79
C MET A 365 14.76 -4.59 12.66
N SER A 366 15.26 -5.15 13.75
CA SER A 366 15.86 -6.49 13.77
C SER A 366 14.81 -7.58 13.51
N SER A 367 13.59 -7.41 14.02
CA SER A 367 12.45 -8.26 13.68
C SER A 367 12.12 -8.17 12.18
N TRP A 368 12.15 -6.97 11.61
CA TRP A 368 11.88 -6.75 10.19
C TRP A 368 12.98 -7.23 9.23
N LYS A 369 14.27 -7.06 9.57
CA LYS A 369 15.39 -7.63 8.80
C LYS A 369 15.27 -9.16 8.73
N LYS A 370 14.81 -9.80 9.80
CA LYS A 370 14.54 -11.25 9.81
C LYS A 370 13.37 -11.64 8.90
N ILE A 371 12.31 -10.82 8.81
CA ILE A 371 11.16 -11.06 7.92
C ILE A 371 11.57 -10.90 6.44
N ASN A 372 12.33 -9.85 6.10
CA ASN A 372 12.71 -9.56 4.71
C ASN A 372 13.86 -10.43 4.17
N MET A 373 14.72 -11.01 5.02
CA MET A 373 15.73 -11.98 4.59
C MET A 373 15.13 -13.25 3.95
N PHE A 374 13.85 -13.56 4.19
CA PHE A 374 13.16 -14.69 3.56
C PHE A 374 12.58 -14.37 2.17
N HIS A 375 12.56 -13.09 1.75
CA HIS A 375 12.05 -12.64 0.45
C HIS A 375 13.16 -12.37 -0.60
N SER A 376 14.35 -12.98 -0.43
CA SER A 376 15.61 -12.60 -1.11
C SER A 376 15.69 -12.81 -2.63
N GLU A 377 14.62 -13.22 -3.32
CA GLU A 377 14.64 -13.32 -4.79
C GLU A 377 14.27 -11.99 -5.49
N ALA A 378 13.74 -10.98 -4.77
CA ALA A 378 13.19 -9.77 -5.39
C ALA A 378 13.91 -8.45 -5.03
N PHE A 379 14.99 -8.47 -4.26
CA PHE A 379 15.74 -7.25 -3.89
C PHE A 379 17.25 -7.49 -4.04
N PRO A 380 17.91 -6.95 -5.08
CA PRO A 380 19.36 -6.98 -5.16
C PRO A 380 19.93 -5.85 -4.29
N ASN A 381 20.80 -6.25 -3.35
CA ASN A 381 21.71 -5.46 -2.50
C ASN A 381 21.20 -4.98 -1.12
N SER A 382 21.81 -5.58 -0.09
CA SER A 382 21.74 -5.16 1.32
C SER A 382 22.16 -3.69 1.54
N THR A 383 22.93 -3.14 0.62
CA THR A 383 23.52 -1.80 0.68
C THR A 383 22.48 -0.68 0.61
N GLU A 384 21.40 -0.85 -0.15
CA GLU A 384 20.33 0.16 -0.25
C GLU A 384 19.48 0.21 1.02
N TRP A 385 19.25 -0.94 1.65
CA TRP A 385 18.62 -1.02 2.97
C TRP A 385 19.48 -0.41 4.07
N ASP A 386 20.78 -0.67 4.05
CA ASP A 386 21.71 -0.07 5.00
C ASP A 386 21.86 1.44 4.78
N GLU A 387 21.67 1.93 3.55
CA GLU A 387 21.63 3.35 3.22
C GLU A 387 20.34 4.04 3.70
N LEU A 388 19.18 3.43 3.43
CA LEU A 388 17.90 3.90 3.95
C LEU A 388 17.92 3.91 5.49
N TRP A 389 18.50 2.87 6.10
CA TRP A 389 18.76 2.78 7.54
C TRP A 389 19.66 3.90 8.05
N ARG A 390 20.77 4.19 7.35
CA ARG A 390 21.69 5.26 7.71
C ARG A 390 21.01 6.62 7.62
N LYS A 391 20.16 6.84 6.61
CA LYS A 391 19.36 8.07 6.44
C LYS A 391 18.27 8.20 7.51
N LEU A 392 17.50 7.15 7.80
CA LEU A 392 16.51 7.12 8.89
C LEU A 392 17.17 7.33 10.25
N LYS A 393 18.25 6.61 10.55
CA LYS A 393 19.02 6.77 11.80
C LYS A 393 19.56 8.19 11.90
N LYS A 394 20.06 8.78 10.81
CA LYS A 394 20.51 10.18 10.78
C LYS A 394 19.34 11.15 10.96
N ALA A 395 18.26 11.08 10.20
CA ALA A 395 17.10 11.98 10.33
C ALA A 395 16.47 11.91 11.74
N ILE A 396 16.46 10.74 12.35
CA ILE A 396 16.00 10.52 13.71
C ILE A 396 17.03 11.03 14.74
N THR A 397 18.34 10.82 14.56
CA THR A 397 19.38 11.22 15.55
C THR A 397 19.93 12.65 15.37
N TYR A 398 19.74 13.27 14.21
CA TYR A 398 20.30 14.59 13.83
C TYR A 398 19.70 15.77 14.60
N PRO A 399 18.38 15.82 14.90
CA PRO A 399 17.82 16.82 15.82
C PRO A 399 18.45 16.75 17.23
N PHE A 400 18.98 15.58 17.61
CA PHE A 400 19.48 15.33 18.97
C PHE A 400 20.99 15.54 19.15
N SER A 401 21.77 15.70 18.07
CA SER A 401 23.24 15.85 18.14
C SER A 401 23.73 17.30 18.02
N GLN A 402 22.95 18.20 17.42
CA GLN A 402 23.35 19.60 17.20
C GLN A 402 23.23 20.52 18.43
N TRP A 403 22.49 20.11 19.48
CA TRP A 403 22.28 20.96 20.67
C TRP A 403 23.41 20.91 21.70
N GLN A 404 24.39 20.00 21.57
CA GLN A 404 25.55 19.96 22.47
C GLN A 404 26.65 20.98 22.16
N TRP A 405 26.58 21.72 21.03
CA TRP A 405 27.65 22.64 20.63
C TRP A 405 27.35 24.14 20.84
N LYS A 406 26.14 24.53 21.27
CA LYS A 406 25.78 25.96 21.48
C LYS A 406 25.61 26.42 22.93
N LYS A 407 25.88 25.58 23.94
CA LYS A 407 25.89 26.00 25.36
C LYS A 407 27.06 25.39 26.15
N VAL A 408 28.29 25.70 25.74
CA VAL A 408 29.45 25.69 26.64
C VAL A 408 30.25 26.97 26.41
N ILE A 409 29.74 28.08 26.94
CA ILE A 409 30.57 29.24 27.29
C ILE A 409 30.32 29.49 28.78
N PHE A 410 31.21 28.97 29.61
CA PHE A 410 31.25 29.26 31.04
C PHE A 410 31.55 30.76 31.24
N ARG A 411 30.62 31.53 31.82
CA ARG A 411 30.98 32.73 32.57
C ARG A 411 31.19 32.31 34.04
N ARG A 412 32.42 32.45 34.53
CA ARG A 412 32.77 32.26 35.94
C ARG A 412 32.08 33.34 36.81
N PRO A 413 31.51 33.01 37.97
CA PRO A 413 31.12 34.00 38.98
C PRO A 413 32.36 34.60 39.68
N GLU A 414 32.34 35.91 39.91
CA GLU A 414 33.41 36.73 40.51
C GLU A 414 33.63 36.54 42.03
N SER A 415 33.04 35.53 42.66
CA SER A 415 33.14 35.34 44.12
C SER A 415 34.32 34.46 44.56
N TRP A 416 35.40 34.39 43.78
CA TRP A 416 36.67 33.76 44.15
C TRP A 416 37.81 34.75 43.89
N ARG A 417 38.01 35.66 44.85
CA ARG A 417 39.29 36.31 45.12
C ARG A 417 39.67 36.01 46.56
#